data_AF-A0A5M3MX93-F1
#
_entry.id   AF-A0A5M3MX93-F1
#
_cell.length_a   1.000
_cell.length_b   1.000
_cell.length_c   1.000
_cell.angle_alpha   90.00
_cell.angle_beta   90.00
_cell.angle_gamma   90.00
#
_symmetry.space_group_name_H-M   'P 1'
#
loop_
_entity.id
_entity.type
_entity.pdbx_description
1 polymer ?
#
loop_
_entity_poly.entity_id
_entity_poly.type
_entity_poly.pdbx_seq_one_letter_code
_entity_poly.pdbx_strand_id
1 'polypeptide(L)'
;MHHALQLDEVFRHIVDSGLNKKDLVTVATICRAWSEPALDKLWETLDSFVPLISTLPSDLVQKKTHYIPKPADWIDLLLPGTPRVAYTFARYPHDSEWTTLCNYASRVRYFRGPYKHPIRRRRDQSSVPVNAVDTYTLYILSRSPRLLFPKLQKIGWNHAAVENIYILRVLAGPIVNQLHLPSITQMTSTRNTGTNNYGLPEHEDFRDAFAVISSLGTLFPSLRSLTLMHYTFHDTEVTSAIWDAIRHWKYLSALSCRIIDGSSLKCLGRLSSMQKLALHLHENSFSACSPGFNISLPHLQNVRLVGAYPEITRMVDAWGPHISLKEFESIVEHGDRIPAAADLSSLLNLLAKNCDSNTLESLTVYEHPVLTNHYITFSTLQPTLSFRQLTAISIDTCRSVSLSDGELASLASACPKARTIRINPRYGWIIPSKITLLGLAEVLQLLPLLEDLALAIDARTPPSPISPDDEKSINVGHTFLKKLDLTDSKVGRNHDQVASWFSQLILFPGGCKFSIRIPHENPGDWTHIFRLLQSGRENA
;
A
#
# COMPACT_ATOMS: atom_id res chain seq x y z
N MET A 1 -37.99 9.69 -27.17
CA MET A 1 -37.06 9.39 -26.07
C MET A 1 -37.88 9.37 -24.79
N HIS A 2 -37.85 8.30 -24.01
CA HIS A 2 -38.69 8.17 -22.79
C HIS A 2 -38.31 9.25 -21.77
N HIS A 3 -39.27 9.82 -21.04
CA HIS A 3 -39.04 10.96 -20.12
C HIS A 3 -38.03 10.65 -18.99
N ALA A 4 -37.91 9.38 -18.62
CA ALA A 4 -36.87 8.91 -17.68
C ALA A 4 -35.44 9.02 -18.27
N LEU A 5 -35.30 8.95 -19.59
CA LEU A 5 -34.05 9.21 -20.33
C LEU A 5 -33.92 10.69 -20.72
N GLN A 6 -34.52 11.59 -19.94
CA GLN A 6 -34.25 13.04 -20.00
C GLN A 6 -33.73 13.56 -18.65
N LEU A 7 -33.66 12.68 -17.64
CA LEU A 7 -33.10 12.99 -16.33
C LEU A 7 -31.59 12.78 -16.36
N ASP A 8 -30.87 13.86 -16.07
CA ASP A 8 -29.41 13.91 -16.05
C ASP A 8 -28.82 12.93 -15.01
N GLU A 9 -29.53 12.70 -13.91
CA GLU A 9 -29.17 11.73 -12.87
C GLU A 9 -29.18 10.29 -13.39
N VAL A 10 -30.15 9.94 -14.25
CA VAL A 10 -30.25 8.59 -14.83
C VAL A 10 -29.09 8.36 -15.79
N PHE A 11 -28.72 9.35 -16.59
CA PHE A 11 -27.56 9.26 -17.48
C PHE A 11 -26.25 9.12 -16.72
N ARG A 12 -26.05 9.92 -15.66
CA ARG A 12 -24.87 9.77 -14.80
C ARG A 12 -24.78 8.38 -14.18
N HIS A 13 -25.89 7.84 -13.69
CA HIS A 13 -25.92 6.48 -13.15
C HIS A 13 -25.55 5.41 -14.19
N ILE A 14 -26.03 5.52 -15.42
CA ILE A 14 -25.69 4.57 -16.50
C ILE A 14 -24.21 4.70 -16.90
N VAL A 15 -23.69 5.93 -16.97
CA VAL A 15 -22.29 6.18 -17.28
C VAL A 15 -21.37 5.70 -16.14
N ASP A 16 -21.80 5.84 -14.89
CA ASP A 16 -21.09 5.38 -13.69
C ASP A 16 -21.16 3.87 -13.47
N SER A 17 -22.01 3.13 -14.19
CA SER A 17 -22.16 1.67 -14.04
C SER A 17 -20.98 0.84 -14.58
N GLY A 18 -19.85 1.48 -14.92
CA GLY A 18 -18.58 0.81 -15.23
C GLY A 18 -18.22 0.70 -16.71
N LEU A 19 -18.75 1.59 -17.57
CA LEU A 19 -18.35 1.67 -18.98
C LEU A 19 -16.83 1.88 -19.14
N ASN A 20 -16.21 1.20 -20.11
CA ASN A 20 -14.79 1.42 -20.38
C ASN A 20 -14.56 2.71 -21.19
N LYS A 21 -13.31 3.19 -21.30
CA LYS A 21 -13.00 4.47 -22.01
C LYS A 21 -13.48 4.49 -23.47
N LYS A 22 -13.47 3.37 -24.19
CA LYS A 22 -13.95 3.31 -25.59
C LYS A 22 -15.47 3.44 -25.66
N ASP A 23 -16.17 2.80 -24.74
CA ASP A 23 -17.63 2.89 -24.63
C ASP A 23 -18.03 4.32 -24.28
N LEU A 24 -17.32 4.97 -23.35
CA LEU A 24 -17.55 6.38 -22.98
C LEU A 24 -17.36 7.33 -24.16
N VAL A 25 -16.35 7.12 -25.01
CA VAL A 25 -16.18 7.89 -26.25
C VAL A 25 -17.36 7.67 -27.19
N THR A 26 -17.78 6.41 -27.37
CA THR A 26 -18.95 6.09 -28.20
C THR A 26 -20.20 6.77 -27.67
N VAL A 27 -20.48 6.66 -26.37
CA VAL A 27 -21.65 7.28 -25.74
C VAL A 27 -21.61 8.81 -25.86
N ALA A 28 -20.43 9.41 -25.72
CA ALA A 28 -20.25 10.85 -25.87
C ALA A 28 -20.61 11.34 -27.29
N THR A 29 -20.47 10.50 -28.32
CA THR A 29 -20.76 10.85 -29.72
C THR A 29 -22.19 10.52 -30.17
N ILE A 30 -23.00 9.82 -29.37
CA ILE A 30 -24.37 9.41 -29.76
C ILE A 30 -25.29 10.62 -29.91
N CYS A 31 -25.45 11.43 -28.87
CA CYS A 31 -26.25 12.66 -28.93
C CYS A 31 -25.89 13.65 -27.81
N ARG A 32 -26.34 14.90 -27.94
CA ARG A 32 -25.99 16.01 -27.02
C ARG A 32 -26.33 15.74 -25.56
N ALA A 33 -27.41 15.01 -25.27
CA ALA A 33 -27.82 14.69 -23.91
C ALA A 33 -26.84 13.74 -23.19
N TRP A 34 -26.20 12.83 -23.93
CA TRP A 34 -25.24 11.87 -23.39
C TRP A 34 -23.79 12.39 -23.42
N SER A 35 -23.53 13.36 -24.28
CA SER A 35 -22.20 13.96 -24.47
C SER A 35 -21.62 14.48 -23.16
N GLU A 36 -22.36 15.31 -22.43
CA GLU A 36 -21.83 15.95 -21.21
C GLU A 36 -21.55 14.95 -20.08
N PRO A 37 -22.48 14.06 -19.67
CA PRO A 37 -22.20 13.05 -18.65
C PRO A 37 -21.07 12.09 -19.04
N ALA A 38 -21.02 11.66 -20.31
CA ALA A 38 -20.00 10.74 -20.78
C ALA A 38 -18.61 11.39 -20.85
N LEU A 39 -18.51 12.65 -21.27
CA LEU A 39 -17.26 13.40 -21.25
C LEU A 39 -16.79 13.68 -19.82
N ASP A 40 -17.70 14.06 -18.92
CA ASP A 40 -17.40 14.22 -17.50
C ASP A 40 -16.76 12.95 -16.92
N LYS A 41 -17.32 11.78 -17.24
CA LYS A 41 -16.77 10.50 -16.79
C LYS A 41 -15.46 10.14 -17.49
N LEU A 42 -15.38 10.34 -18.80
CA LEU A 42 -14.19 10.01 -19.60
C LEU A 42 -12.95 10.77 -19.10
N TRP A 43 -13.12 12.04 -18.76
CA TRP A 43 -12.07 12.95 -18.30
C TRP A 43 -11.94 13.02 -16.78
N GLU A 44 -12.81 12.36 -16.00
CA GLU A 44 -12.80 12.38 -14.54
C GLU A 44 -11.41 12.07 -13.94
N THR A 45 -10.71 11.09 -14.53
CA THR A 45 -9.36 10.66 -14.12
C THR A 45 -8.34 10.87 -15.23
N LEU A 46 -7.31 11.66 -14.93
CA LEU A 46 -6.19 11.96 -15.81
C LEU A 46 -4.90 11.28 -15.32
N ASP A 47 -4.38 10.33 -16.10
CA ASP A 47 -3.17 9.56 -15.77
C ASP A 47 -1.87 10.26 -16.23
N SER A 48 -1.96 11.28 -17.09
CA SER A 48 -0.84 12.15 -17.50
C SER A 48 -1.39 13.38 -18.20
N PHE A 49 -0.60 14.43 -18.42
CA PHE A 49 -1.04 15.57 -19.23
C PHE A 49 -1.18 15.25 -20.73
N VAL A 50 -0.70 14.09 -21.20
CA VAL A 50 -0.67 13.72 -22.63
C VAL A 50 -2.06 13.74 -23.28
N PRO A 51 -3.12 13.12 -22.73
CA PRO A 51 -4.45 13.19 -23.33
C PRO A 51 -4.95 14.63 -23.46
N LEU A 52 -4.67 15.48 -22.47
CA LEU A 52 -5.11 16.87 -22.45
C LEU A 52 -4.43 17.68 -23.55
N ILE A 53 -3.11 17.63 -23.64
CA ILE A 53 -2.37 18.33 -24.70
C ILE A 53 -2.63 17.72 -26.09
N SER A 54 -3.01 16.44 -26.18
CA SER A 54 -3.36 15.80 -27.45
C SER A 54 -4.68 16.31 -28.04
N THR A 55 -5.45 17.12 -27.31
CA THR A 55 -6.62 17.84 -27.84
C THR A 55 -6.26 19.10 -28.61
N LEU A 56 -5.00 19.53 -28.53
CA LEU A 56 -4.49 20.72 -29.20
C LEU A 56 -4.06 20.41 -30.64
N PRO A 57 -3.96 21.46 -31.49
CA PRO A 57 -3.47 21.33 -32.86
C PRO A 57 -2.09 20.67 -32.96
N SER A 58 -1.86 19.90 -34.02
CA SER A 58 -0.61 19.15 -34.23
C SER A 58 0.60 20.02 -34.55
N ASP A 59 0.39 21.27 -34.99
CA ASP A 59 1.45 22.27 -35.16
C ASP A 59 1.97 22.79 -33.80
N LEU A 60 1.12 22.78 -32.76
CA LEU A 60 1.49 23.19 -31.42
C LEU A 60 2.21 22.08 -30.64
N VAL A 61 1.74 20.84 -30.73
CA VAL A 61 2.28 19.71 -29.95
C VAL A 61 3.14 18.80 -30.81
N GLN A 62 4.46 18.90 -30.62
CA GLN A 62 5.42 18.04 -31.29
C GLN A 62 5.70 16.78 -30.46
N LYS A 63 5.89 15.65 -31.14
CA LYS A 63 6.27 14.38 -30.53
C LYS A 63 7.74 14.10 -30.83
N LYS A 64 8.57 14.03 -29.79
CA LYS A 64 9.99 13.69 -29.87
C LYS A 64 10.21 12.31 -29.27
N THR A 65 10.77 11.38 -30.04
CA THR A 65 11.12 10.05 -29.53
C THR A 65 12.58 10.08 -29.07
N HIS A 66 12.79 9.86 -27.78
CA HIS A 66 14.12 9.75 -27.18
C HIS A 66 14.41 8.29 -26.84
N TYR A 67 15.60 7.84 -27.23
CA TYR A 67 16.19 6.60 -26.74
C TYR A 67 17.16 6.98 -25.62
N ILE A 68 16.89 6.57 -24.39
CA ILE A 68 17.82 6.80 -23.27
C ILE A 68 18.85 5.66 -23.30
N PRO A 69 20.15 5.93 -23.54
CA PRO A 69 21.21 4.94 -23.36
C PRO A 69 21.31 4.58 -21.87
N LYS A 70 21.53 3.31 -21.58
CA LYS A 70 21.63 2.73 -20.23
C LYS A 70 22.70 3.47 -19.38
N PRO A 71 22.35 4.21 -18.31
CA PRO A 71 23.36 4.72 -17.38
C PRO A 71 23.83 3.58 -16.48
N ALA A 72 25.12 3.57 -16.11
CA ALA A 72 25.74 2.51 -15.33
C ALA A 72 25.14 2.34 -13.91
N ASP A 73 24.50 3.39 -13.37
CA ASP A 73 24.12 3.48 -11.95
C ASP A 73 22.60 3.48 -11.71
N TRP A 74 21.79 3.12 -12.70
CA TRP A 74 20.33 3.05 -12.51
C TRP A 74 19.92 1.81 -11.71
N ILE A 75 19.35 2.02 -10.53
CA ILE A 75 18.67 0.98 -9.76
C ILE A 75 17.33 0.64 -10.46
N ASP A 76 17.38 -0.40 -11.31
CA ASP A 76 16.33 -1.38 -11.64
C ASP A 76 14.83 -0.98 -11.60
N LEU A 77 14.39 0.06 -12.35
CA LEU A 77 12.94 0.31 -12.53
C LEU A 77 12.45 0.58 -13.97
N LEU A 78 13.33 0.58 -14.98
CA LEU A 78 12.95 0.67 -16.40
C LEU A 78 13.81 -0.26 -17.26
N LEU A 79 13.18 -1.01 -18.17
CA LEU A 79 13.91 -1.86 -19.12
C LEU A 79 14.83 -0.97 -19.98
N PRO A 80 16.14 -1.31 -20.09
CA PRO A 80 17.04 -0.70 -21.04
C PRO A 80 16.44 -0.73 -22.46
N GLY A 81 16.49 0.40 -23.18
CA GLY A 81 16.03 0.48 -24.57
C GLY A 81 14.53 0.70 -24.78
N THR A 82 13.76 1.03 -23.73
CA THR A 82 12.36 1.46 -23.91
C THR A 82 12.31 2.87 -24.53
N PRO A 83 11.71 3.06 -25.73
CA PRO A 83 11.59 4.38 -26.33
C PRO A 83 10.67 5.25 -25.47
N ARG A 84 11.12 6.48 -25.15
CA ARG A 84 10.28 7.49 -24.52
C ARG A 84 9.77 8.45 -25.59
N VAL A 85 8.47 8.69 -25.61
CA VAL A 85 7.87 9.72 -26.49
C VAL A 85 7.56 10.93 -25.63
N ALA A 86 8.36 11.97 -25.80
CA ALA A 86 8.16 13.26 -25.16
C ALA A 86 7.25 14.14 -26.02
N TYR A 87 6.22 14.71 -25.41
CA TYR A 87 5.33 15.68 -26.03
C TYR A 87 5.81 17.07 -25.61
N THR A 88 6.08 17.93 -26.59
CA THR A 88 6.65 19.27 -26.39
C THR A 88 5.82 20.34 -27.10
N PHE A 89 5.64 21.50 -26.47
CA PHE A 89 5.04 22.67 -27.11
C PHE A 89 6.06 23.35 -28.04
N ALA A 90 5.69 23.53 -29.31
CA ALA A 90 6.50 24.24 -30.30
C ALA A 90 6.50 25.76 -30.08
N ARG A 91 5.45 26.29 -29.45
CA ARG A 91 5.22 27.71 -29.15
C ARG A 91 4.32 27.85 -27.92
N TYR A 92 4.14 29.07 -27.44
CA TYR A 92 3.14 29.36 -26.41
C TYR A 92 1.71 29.19 -26.99
N PRO A 93 0.76 28.57 -26.25
CA PRO A 93 -0.62 28.42 -26.73
C PRO A 93 -1.36 29.77 -26.84
N HIS A 94 -2.16 29.92 -27.89
CA HIS A 94 -3.08 31.04 -28.08
C HIS A 94 -4.33 30.90 -27.18
N ASP A 95 -5.11 31.98 -27.05
CA ASP A 95 -6.30 32.00 -26.18
C ASP A 95 -7.36 30.93 -26.51
N SER A 96 -7.55 30.60 -27.79
CA SER A 96 -8.47 29.54 -28.23
C SER A 96 -7.99 28.15 -27.80
N GLU A 97 -6.67 27.93 -27.80
CA GLU A 97 -6.03 26.67 -27.38
C GLU A 97 -6.10 26.53 -25.86
N TRP A 98 -5.87 27.61 -25.10
CA TRP A 98 -6.13 27.64 -23.66
C TRP A 98 -7.59 27.36 -23.33
N THR A 99 -8.54 27.89 -24.11
CA THR A 99 -9.97 27.62 -23.93
C THR A 99 -10.29 26.14 -24.15
N THR A 100 -9.68 25.53 -25.18
CA THR A 100 -9.82 24.10 -25.45
C THR A 100 -9.31 23.24 -24.28
N LEU A 101 -8.13 23.57 -23.74
CA LEU A 101 -7.60 22.90 -22.55
C LEU A 101 -8.56 23.03 -21.35
N CYS A 102 -9.08 24.22 -21.07
CA CYS A 102 -10.00 24.46 -19.96
C CYS A 102 -11.29 23.62 -20.07
N ASN A 103 -11.83 23.46 -21.30
CA ASN A 103 -13.06 22.70 -21.53
C ASN A 103 -12.95 21.23 -21.08
N TYR A 104 -11.77 20.61 -21.25
CA TYR A 104 -11.52 19.24 -20.80
C TYR A 104 -10.98 19.19 -19.37
N ALA A 105 -10.06 20.09 -19.02
CA ALA A 105 -9.43 20.12 -17.70
C ALA A 105 -10.44 20.42 -16.57
N SER A 106 -11.49 21.20 -16.85
CA SER A 106 -12.57 21.49 -15.90
C SER A 106 -13.41 20.28 -15.47
N ARG A 107 -13.30 19.16 -16.20
CA ARG A 107 -13.97 17.88 -15.89
C ARG A 107 -13.14 16.96 -15.01
N VAL A 108 -11.83 17.23 -14.90
CA VAL A 108 -10.89 16.38 -14.15
C VAL A 108 -11.10 16.53 -12.65
N ARG A 109 -11.30 15.40 -11.97
CA ARG A 109 -11.40 15.31 -10.50
C ARG A 109 -10.20 14.63 -9.87
N TYR A 110 -9.55 13.74 -10.61
CA TYR A 110 -8.43 12.95 -10.13
C TYR A 110 -7.27 13.03 -11.11
N PHE A 111 -6.15 13.62 -10.69
CA PHE A 111 -4.88 13.47 -11.39
C PHE A 111 -4.12 12.33 -10.73
N ARG A 112 -3.71 11.29 -11.45
CA ARG A 112 -2.98 10.14 -10.86
C ARG A 112 -1.49 10.15 -11.15
N GLY A 113 -1.04 11.01 -12.07
CA GLY A 113 0.30 10.94 -12.62
C GLY A 113 0.55 9.60 -13.32
N PRO A 114 1.70 9.41 -13.98
CA PRO A 114 2.00 8.18 -14.70
C PRO A 114 2.06 7.00 -13.71
N TYR A 115 0.97 6.26 -13.57
CA TYR A 115 0.81 5.17 -12.61
C TYR A 115 1.55 3.89 -13.03
N LYS A 116 2.20 3.88 -14.19
CA LYS A 116 2.81 2.69 -14.79
C LYS A 116 4.25 2.95 -15.18
N HIS A 117 5.17 2.50 -14.35
CA HIS A 117 6.33 1.82 -14.91
C HIS A 117 5.82 0.56 -15.63
N PRO A 118 6.34 0.19 -16.81
CA PRO A 118 6.03 -1.08 -17.44
C PRO A 118 6.51 -2.22 -16.52
N ILE A 119 5.64 -2.67 -15.62
CA ILE A 119 5.83 -3.90 -14.86
C ILE A 119 5.89 -5.04 -15.89
N ARG A 120 6.93 -5.88 -15.79
CA ARG A 120 7.12 -7.14 -16.53
C ARG A 120 5.78 -7.83 -16.85
N ARG A 121 5.26 -7.67 -18.08
CA ARG A 121 4.44 -8.71 -18.67
C ARG A 121 5.39 -9.79 -19.14
N ARG A 122 5.58 -10.80 -18.30
CA ARG A 122 6.36 -12.00 -18.60
C ARG A 122 5.61 -12.81 -19.68
N ARG A 123 5.51 -12.29 -20.92
CA ARG A 123 5.18 -13.02 -22.18
C ARG A 123 5.05 -12.16 -23.45
N ASP A 124 5.18 -10.84 -23.42
CA ASP A 124 5.10 -10.02 -24.65
C ASP A 124 6.32 -9.10 -24.73
N GLN A 125 7.15 -9.29 -25.77
CA GLN A 125 8.39 -8.54 -26.03
C GLN A 125 8.14 -7.17 -26.68
N SER A 126 6.90 -6.70 -26.78
CA SER A 126 6.63 -5.33 -27.24
C SER A 126 6.89 -4.30 -26.12
N SER A 127 8.00 -3.56 -26.25
CA SER A 127 8.28 -2.39 -25.41
C SER A 127 7.30 -1.26 -25.74
N VAL A 128 6.17 -1.19 -25.03
CA VAL A 128 5.24 -0.06 -25.18
C VAL A 128 5.97 1.24 -24.79
N PRO A 129 6.00 2.26 -25.67
CA PRO A 129 6.69 3.51 -25.37
C PRO A 129 6.05 4.22 -24.17
N VAL A 130 6.90 4.79 -23.31
CA VAL A 130 6.44 5.62 -22.20
C VAL A 130 6.18 7.03 -22.74
N ASN A 131 4.92 7.41 -22.80
CA ASN A 131 4.51 8.77 -23.17
C ASN A 131 4.71 9.70 -21.97
N ALA A 132 5.44 10.80 -22.16
CA ALA A 132 5.68 11.81 -21.14
C ALA A 132 5.53 13.22 -21.74
N VAL A 133 5.23 14.20 -20.89
CA VAL A 133 5.27 15.61 -21.25
C VAL A 133 6.63 16.14 -20.81
N ASP A 134 7.29 16.92 -21.66
CA ASP A 134 8.60 17.47 -21.33
C ASP A 134 8.52 18.63 -20.31
N THR A 135 9.66 18.95 -19.70
CA THR A 135 9.78 20.00 -18.68
C THR A 135 9.34 21.36 -19.22
N TYR A 136 9.67 21.69 -20.48
CA TYR A 136 9.27 22.96 -21.10
C TYR A 136 7.74 23.11 -21.19
N THR A 137 7.04 22.05 -21.60
CA THR A 137 5.58 22.05 -21.69
C THR A 137 4.94 22.13 -20.31
N LEU A 138 5.46 21.38 -19.33
CA LEU A 138 4.98 21.48 -17.94
C LEU A 138 5.16 22.90 -17.40
N TYR A 139 6.29 23.55 -17.71
CA TYR A 139 6.56 24.92 -17.32
C TYR A 139 5.56 25.90 -17.94
N ILE A 140 5.26 25.78 -19.23
CA ILE A 140 4.20 26.59 -19.87
C ILE A 140 2.84 26.34 -19.22
N LEU A 141 2.49 25.07 -18.99
CA LEU A 141 1.23 24.71 -18.34
C LEU A 141 1.12 25.31 -16.94
N SER A 142 2.23 25.36 -16.18
CA SER A 142 2.29 25.95 -14.83
C SER A 142 2.03 27.45 -14.78
N ARG A 143 2.09 28.12 -15.94
CA ARG A 143 1.83 29.56 -16.12
C ARG A 143 0.58 29.79 -16.96
N SER A 144 -0.36 28.87 -16.91
CA SER A 144 -1.66 29.08 -17.54
C SER A 144 -2.28 30.37 -17.03
N PRO A 145 -2.79 31.23 -17.93
CA PRO A 145 -3.51 32.45 -17.53
C PRO A 145 -4.88 32.14 -16.91
N ARG A 146 -5.30 30.87 -16.87
CA ARG A 146 -6.62 30.41 -16.43
C ARG A 146 -6.51 29.26 -15.44
N LEU A 147 -7.55 29.09 -14.62
CA LEU A 147 -7.67 27.94 -13.73
C LEU A 147 -8.04 26.70 -14.55
N LEU A 148 -7.07 25.82 -14.82
CA LEU A 148 -7.29 24.61 -15.62
C LEU A 148 -8.16 23.59 -14.91
N PHE A 149 -7.98 23.40 -13.59
CA PHE A 149 -8.54 22.26 -12.87
C PHE A 149 -9.47 22.65 -11.70
N PRO A 150 -10.58 23.39 -11.96
CA PRO A 150 -11.48 23.90 -10.92
C PRO A 150 -12.22 22.83 -10.10
N LYS A 151 -12.31 21.58 -10.60
CA LYS A 151 -13.00 20.46 -9.93
C LYS A 151 -12.04 19.39 -9.37
N LEU A 152 -10.74 19.65 -9.37
CA LEU A 152 -9.73 18.68 -8.92
C LEU A 152 -9.80 18.45 -7.42
N GLN A 153 -9.86 17.19 -7.01
CA GLN A 153 -10.00 16.77 -5.61
C GLN A 153 -8.79 15.98 -5.12
N LYS A 154 -8.19 15.17 -5.99
CA LYS A 154 -7.08 14.29 -5.63
C LYS A 154 -5.95 14.41 -6.64
N ILE A 155 -4.74 14.56 -6.12
CA ILE A 155 -3.50 14.57 -6.88
C ILE A 155 -2.69 13.36 -6.39
N GLY A 156 -2.48 12.41 -7.26
CA GLY A 156 -1.45 11.38 -7.16
C GLY A 156 -0.36 11.71 -8.15
N TRP A 157 0.88 11.60 -7.71
CA TRP A 157 2.02 11.72 -8.61
C TRP A 157 3.17 10.89 -8.07
N ASN A 158 3.31 9.71 -8.67
CA ASN A 158 4.40 8.80 -8.35
C ASN A 158 5.68 9.31 -9.03
N HIS A 159 6.77 9.40 -8.27
CA HIS A 159 8.09 9.87 -8.74
C HIS A 159 8.04 11.28 -9.33
N ALA A 160 7.56 12.25 -8.55
CA ALA A 160 7.62 13.66 -8.92
C ALA A 160 9.09 14.08 -9.03
N ALA A 161 9.47 14.59 -10.19
CA ALA A 161 10.78 15.19 -10.38
C ALA A 161 10.76 16.61 -9.82
N VAL A 162 11.81 17.04 -9.10
CA VAL A 162 11.92 18.41 -8.54
C VAL A 162 11.70 19.45 -9.62
N GLU A 163 12.27 19.18 -10.79
CA GLU A 163 12.26 20.02 -11.98
C GLU A 163 10.85 20.18 -12.56
N ASN A 164 9.86 19.46 -12.04
CA ASN A 164 8.47 19.54 -12.50
C ASN A 164 7.51 19.96 -11.37
N ILE A 165 7.99 20.16 -10.14
CA ILE A 165 7.11 20.37 -8.98
C ILE A 165 6.28 21.66 -9.08
N TYR A 166 6.73 22.64 -9.88
CA TYR A 166 6.00 23.88 -10.14
C TYR A 166 4.60 23.66 -10.74
N ILE A 167 4.33 22.52 -11.38
CA ILE A 167 2.98 22.23 -11.92
C ILE A 167 1.95 22.10 -10.80
N LEU A 168 2.37 21.84 -9.56
CA LEU A 168 1.48 21.86 -8.40
C LEU A 168 0.77 23.21 -8.23
N ARG A 169 1.34 24.32 -8.73
CA ARG A 169 0.65 25.63 -8.73
C ARG A 169 -0.62 25.63 -9.58
N VAL A 170 -0.64 24.88 -10.67
CA VAL A 170 -1.79 24.79 -11.58
C VAL A 170 -2.75 23.67 -11.20
N LEU A 171 -2.24 22.64 -10.54
CA LEU A 171 -3.06 21.64 -9.87
C LEU A 171 -3.61 22.14 -8.53
N ALA A 172 -3.14 23.28 -8.02
CA ALA A 172 -3.63 23.86 -6.78
C ALA A 172 -5.09 24.27 -6.89
N GLY A 173 -5.83 24.05 -5.82
CA GLY A 173 -7.24 24.40 -5.76
C GLY A 173 -7.77 24.22 -4.33
N PRO A 174 -8.70 25.09 -3.89
CA PRO A 174 -9.20 25.07 -2.51
C PRO A 174 -9.99 23.78 -2.18
N ILE A 175 -10.39 23.01 -3.18
CA ILE A 175 -11.15 21.76 -3.04
C ILE A 175 -10.28 20.50 -3.04
N VAL A 176 -8.99 20.62 -3.37
CA VAL A 176 -8.06 19.48 -3.34
C VAL A 176 -7.88 19.04 -1.89
N ASN A 177 -8.24 17.79 -1.63
CA ASN A 177 -8.26 17.22 -0.28
C ASN A 177 -7.32 16.03 -0.12
N GLN A 178 -6.75 15.48 -1.20
CA GLN A 178 -5.72 14.44 -1.15
C GLN A 178 -4.54 14.79 -2.05
N LEU A 179 -3.34 14.77 -1.46
CA LEU A 179 -2.07 14.98 -2.15
C LEU A 179 -1.16 13.77 -1.85
N HIS A 180 -0.92 12.96 -2.88
CA HIS A 180 -0.13 11.75 -2.82
C HIS A 180 1.12 11.90 -3.69
N LEU A 181 2.22 12.27 -3.05
CA LEU A 181 3.55 12.49 -3.64
C LEU A 181 4.55 11.54 -2.97
N PRO A 182 4.43 10.21 -3.17
CA PRO A 182 5.18 9.22 -2.41
C PRO A 182 6.68 9.35 -2.63
N SER A 183 7.13 9.93 -3.75
CA SER A 183 8.52 10.25 -3.94
C SER A 183 8.72 11.56 -4.69
N ILE A 184 9.60 12.41 -4.17
CA ILE A 184 10.11 13.60 -4.86
C ILE A 184 11.61 13.37 -5.07
N THR A 185 12.00 13.10 -6.30
CA THR A 185 13.38 12.78 -6.67
C THR A 185 13.99 13.94 -7.44
N GLN A 186 15.23 14.30 -7.12
CA GLN A 186 16.04 15.07 -8.06
C GLN A 186 16.44 14.13 -9.19
N MET A 187 16.20 14.49 -10.45
CA MET A 187 16.89 13.77 -11.52
C MET A 187 18.35 14.15 -11.36
N THR A 188 19.20 13.19 -10.99
CA THR A 188 20.64 13.39 -11.12
C THR A 188 20.91 13.55 -12.61
N SER A 189 20.94 14.81 -13.07
CA SER A 189 21.71 15.15 -14.25
C SER A 189 23.07 14.54 -14.00
N THR A 190 23.47 13.62 -14.87
CA THR A 190 24.84 13.13 -14.93
C THR A 190 25.74 14.33 -14.74
N ARG A 191 26.67 14.27 -13.78
CA ARG A 191 27.64 15.30 -13.40
C ARG A 191 28.53 15.84 -14.53
N ASN A 192 28.21 15.59 -15.79
CA ASN A 192 28.95 16.04 -16.95
C ASN A 192 28.15 17.07 -17.75
N THR A 193 28.76 18.25 -17.78
CA THR A 193 28.71 19.30 -18.82
C THR A 193 27.43 20.11 -18.93
N GLY A 194 27.49 21.30 -18.33
CA GLY A 194 27.15 22.58 -18.94
C GLY A 194 25.85 22.65 -19.73
N THR A 195 24.87 23.35 -19.14
CA THR A 195 23.56 23.65 -19.72
C THR A 195 22.75 22.41 -20.07
N ASN A 196 21.63 22.22 -19.36
CA ASN A 196 20.52 21.43 -19.89
C ASN A 196 20.31 21.81 -21.36
N ASN A 197 20.12 20.85 -22.27
CA ASN A 197 19.90 21.04 -23.73
C ASN A 197 18.76 22.02 -24.11
N TYR A 198 18.13 22.67 -23.13
CA TYR A 198 17.02 23.60 -23.21
C TYR A 198 17.37 25.02 -22.74
N GLY A 199 18.63 25.33 -22.42
CA GLY A 199 19.10 26.70 -22.17
C GLY A 199 18.62 27.37 -20.86
N LEU A 200 18.09 26.60 -19.89
CA LEU A 200 17.72 27.11 -18.57
C LEU A 200 18.88 26.91 -17.56
N PRO A 201 19.22 27.90 -16.71
CA PRO A 201 20.26 27.75 -15.70
C PRO A 201 19.84 26.75 -14.61
N GLU A 202 20.68 25.73 -14.35
CA GLU A 202 20.44 24.67 -13.35
C GLU A 202 20.10 25.17 -11.92
N HIS A 203 20.46 26.42 -11.59
CA HIS A 203 20.24 27.02 -10.27
C HIS A 203 18.88 27.72 -10.08
N GLU A 204 18.17 28.10 -11.15
CA GLU A 204 16.86 28.76 -11.03
C GLU A 204 15.73 27.76 -10.75
N ASP A 205 15.80 26.55 -11.33
CA ASP A 205 14.78 25.50 -11.18
C ASP A 205 14.61 25.03 -9.73
N PHE A 206 15.69 24.97 -8.94
CA PHE A 206 15.62 24.54 -7.54
C PHE A 206 14.99 25.60 -6.63
N ARG A 207 15.21 26.89 -6.91
CA ARG A 207 14.59 27.99 -6.14
C ARG A 207 13.08 28.02 -6.35
N ASP A 208 12.64 27.88 -7.60
CA ASP A 208 11.21 27.84 -7.92
C ASP A 208 10.53 26.60 -7.33
N ALA A 209 11.19 25.45 -7.39
CA ALA A 209 10.73 24.22 -6.75
C ALA A 209 10.58 24.38 -5.23
N PHE A 210 11.59 24.92 -4.56
CA PHE A 210 11.56 25.19 -3.13
C PHE A 210 10.45 26.18 -2.74
N ALA A 211 10.23 27.23 -3.54
CA ALA A 211 9.14 28.19 -3.34
C ALA A 211 7.76 27.53 -3.43
N VAL A 212 7.60 26.53 -4.31
CA VAL A 212 6.36 25.73 -4.41
C VAL A 212 6.18 24.85 -3.18
N ILE A 213 7.24 24.18 -2.72
CA ILE A 213 7.20 23.34 -1.50
C ILE A 213 6.83 24.19 -0.28
N SER A 214 7.45 25.36 -0.15
CA SER A 214 7.18 26.32 0.93
C SER A 214 5.75 26.88 0.89
N SER A 215 5.10 26.89 -0.27
CA SER A 215 3.72 27.36 -0.44
C SER A 215 2.67 26.25 -0.43
N LEU A 216 3.04 24.97 -0.25
CA LEU A 216 2.07 23.86 -0.23
C LEU A 216 0.93 24.08 0.78
N GLY A 217 1.25 24.66 1.95
CA GLY A 217 0.28 24.96 2.99
C GLY A 217 -0.83 25.91 2.51
N THR A 218 -0.48 26.90 1.68
CA THR A 218 -1.44 27.89 1.14
C THR A 218 -2.09 27.43 -0.17
N LEU A 219 -1.39 26.62 -0.97
CA LEU A 219 -1.91 26.05 -2.23
C LEU A 219 -3.04 25.03 -1.99
N PHE A 220 -3.00 24.31 -0.86
CA PHE A 220 -3.94 23.22 -0.55
C PHE A 220 -4.61 23.42 0.83
N PRO A 221 -5.39 24.48 1.06
CA PRO A 221 -5.87 24.84 2.39
C PRO A 221 -6.84 23.81 3.01
N SER A 222 -7.54 23.03 2.18
CA SER A 222 -8.53 22.03 2.61
C SER A 222 -7.98 20.59 2.62
N LEU A 223 -6.65 20.43 2.68
CA LEU A 223 -6.02 19.12 2.60
C LEU A 223 -6.40 18.23 3.80
N ARG A 224 -6.83 17.00 3.51
CA ARG A 224 -7.23 15.98 4.50
C ARG A 224 -6.28 14.79 4.52
N SER A 225 -5.60 14.51 3.41
CA SER A 225 -4.66 13.40 3.27
C SER A 225 -3.39 13.84 2.55
N LEU A 226 -2.24 13.55 3.15
CA LEU A 226 -0.91 13.80 2.59
C LEU A 226 -0.08 12.51 2.55
N THR A 227 0.62 12.26 1.45
CA THR A 227 1.68 11.24 1.37
C THR A 227 2.97 11.80 0.80
N LEU A 228 4.06 11.69 1.56
CA LEU A 228 5.42 12.16 1.27
C LEU A 228 6.45 11.17 1.87
N MET A 229 6.66 10.01 1.23
CA MET A 229 7.46 8.91 1.83
C MET A 229 8.95 8.94 1.49
N HIS A 230 9.29 9.29 0.25
CA HIS A 230 10.64 9.17 -0.30
C HIS A 230 11.07 10.46 -0.98
N TYR A 231 11.50 11.45 -0.21
CA TYR A 231 12.20 12.58 -0.80
C TYR A 231 13.71 12.37 -0.69
N THR A 232 14.42 12.44 -1.81
CA THR A 232 15.89 12.22 -1.87
C THR A 232 16.68 13.38 -1.28
N PHE A 233 16.00 14.42 -0.77
CA PHE A 233 16.65 15.53 -0.12
C PHE A 233 17.16 15.06 1.24
N HIS A 234 18.47 14.85 1.32
CA HIS A 234 19.21 15.01 2.56
C HIS A 234 19.24 16.49 3.02
N ASP A 235 18.51 17.37 2.33
CA ASP A 235 18.41 18.79 2.61
C ASP A 235 17.42 19.07 3.75
N THR A 236 17.96 19.63 4.83
CA THR A 236 17.23 20.06 6.01
C THR A 236 16.23 21.17 5.68
N GLU A 237 16.50 22.01 4.68
CA GLU A 237 15.63 23.14 4.30
C GLU A 237 14.31 22.67 3.71
N VAL A 238 14.34 21.72 2.77
CA VAL A 238 13.14 21.15 2.16
C VAL A 238 12.27 20.45 3.20
N THR A 239 12.91 19.73 4.12
CA THR A 239 12.24 19.08 5.24
C THR A 239 11.52 20.11 6.11
N SER A 240 12.21 21.20 6.47
CA SER A 240 11.60 22.29 7.26
C SER A 240 10.40 22.90 6.53
N ALA A 241 10.55 23.20 5.24
CA ALA A 241 9.46 23.78 4.43
C ALA A 241 8.22 22.87 4.37
N ILE A 242 8.41 21.55 4.26
CA ILE A 242 7.31 20.57 4.32
C ILE A 242 6.62 20.60 5.69
N TRP A 243 7.38 20.61 6.79
CA TRP A 243 6.79 20.66 8.13
C TRP A 243 6.09 21.98 8.42
N ASP A 244 6.60 23.09 7.89
CA ASP A 244 5.92 24.38 7.93
C ASP A 244 4.62 24.34 7.13
N ALA A 245 4.59 23.71 5.95
CA ALA A 245 3.35 23.49 5.20
C ALA A 245 2.34 22.61 5.98
N ILE A 246 2.80 21.52 6.60
CA ILE A 246 1.94 20.61 7.40
C ILE A 246 1.23 21.36 8.54
N ARG A 247 1.90 22.33 9.18
CA ARG A 247 1.31 23.15 10.25
C ARG A 247 0.11 23.98 9.80
N HIS A 248 -0.02 24.27 8.50
CA HIS A 248 -1.14 25.06 7.97
C HIS A 248 -2.41 24.23 7.75
N TRP A 249 -2.31 22.90 7.63
CA TRP A 249 -3.45 22.03 7.29
C TRP A 249 -4.26 21.61 8.53
N LYS A 250 -5.22 22.46 8.91
CA LYS A 250 -6.09 22.26 10.08
C LYS A 250 -6.99 21.01 10.00
N TYR A 251 -7.30 20.55 8.78
CA TYR A 251 -8.19 19.40 8.54
C TYR A 251 -7.45 18.11 8.21
N LEU A 252 -6.12 18.08 8.40
CA LEU A 252 -5.31 16.92 8.07
C LEU A 252 -5.67 15.76 9.00
N SER A 253 -6.15 14.67 8.38
CA SER A 253 -6.64 13.46 9.05
C SER A 253 -5.83 12.22 8.69
N ALA A 254 -5.11 12.26 7.58
CA ALA A 254 -4.21 11.20 7.16
C ALA A 254 -2.85 11.77 6.76
N LEU A 255 -1.79 11.30 7.40
CA LEU A 255 -0.42 11.71 7.12
C LEU A 255 0.46 10.48 6.91
N SER A 256 1.17 10.46 5.80
CA SER A 256 2.19 9.47 5.49
C SER A 256 3.49 10.20 5.19
N CYS A 257 4.47 10.16 6.08
CA CYS A 257 5.73 10.89 5.90
C CYS A 257 6.94 10.22 6.56
N ARG A 258 8.14 10.67 6.16
CA ARG A 258 9.39 10.36 6.85
C ARG A 258 9.62 11.32 8.02
N ILE A 259 10.00 10.78 9.18
CA ILE A 259 10.38 11.57 10.35
C ILE A 259 11.90 11.68 10.38
N ILE A 260 12.39 12.91 10.27
CA ILE A 260 13.84 13.16 10.19
C ILE A 260 14.43 13.51 11.55
N ASP A 261 13.68 14.24 12.39
CA ASP A 261 14.18 14.72 13.68
C ASP A 261 13.08 14.81 14.76
N GLY A 262 13.48 15.09 16.00
CA GLY A 262 12.54 15.24 17.11
C GLY A 262 11.63 16.47 16.99
N SER A 263 12.03 17.50 16.25
CA SER A 263 11.20 18.69 16.00
C SER A 263 9.96 18.33 15.17
N SER A 264 10.16 17.48 14.16
CA SER A 264 9.10 16.89 13.33
C SER A 264 8.08 16.13 14.19
N LEU A 265 8.55 15.29 15.13
CA LEU A 265 7.68 14.57 16.06
C LEU A 265 6.90 15.49 17.00
N LYS A 266 7.53 16.54 17.54
CA LYS A 266 6.83 17.55 18.36
C LYS A 266 5.74 18.27 17.57
N CYS A 267 5.95 18.50 16.27
CA CYS A 267 4.93 19.08 15.40
C CYS A 267 3.76 18.13 15.16
N LEU A 268 4.03 16.83 15.03
CA LEU A 268 3.00 15.81 14.85
C LEU A 268 1.96 15.84 15.98
N GLY A 269 2.41 16.00 17.24
CA GLY A 269 1.50 16.08 18.40
C GLY A 269 0.57 17.30 18.43
N ARG A 270 0.74 18.27 17.52
CA ARG A 270 -0.18 19.41 17.36
C ARG A 270 -1.33 19.11 16.40
N LEU A 271 -1.29 17.97 15.70
CA LEU A 271 -2.29 17.58 14.70
C LEU A 271 -3.42 16.77 15.35
N SER A 272 -4.32 17.47 16.04
CA SER A 272 -5.41 16.83 16.81
C SER A 272 -6.43 16.06 15.97
N SER A 273 -6.58 16.40 14.68
CA SER A 273 -7.54 15.76 13.76
C SER A 273 -7.04 14.46 13.14
N MET A 274 -5.85 13.98 13.53
CA MET A 274 -5.20 12.82 12.92
C MET A 274 -5.94 11.53 13.22
N GLN A 275 -6.28 10.78 12.17
CA GLN A 275 -6.91 9.46 12.23
C GLN A 275 -6.02 8.35 11.67
N LYS A 276 -5.24 8.66 10.63
CA LYS A 276 -4.36 7.72 9.96
C LYS A 276 -2.94 8.25 9.91
N LEU A 277 -1.99 7.44 10.36
CA LEU A 277 -0.59 7.83 10.45
C LEU A 277 0.30 6.74 9.87
N ALA A 278 1.13 7.10 8.90
CA ALA A 278 2.14 6.21 8.34
C ALA A 278 3.52 6.88 8.41
N LEU A 279 4.41 6.38 9.26
CA LEU A 279 5.71 7.02 9.50
C LEU A 279 6.87 6.12 9.09
N HIS A 280 7.86 6.72 8.43
CA HIS A 280 9.19 6.12 8.30
C HIS A 280 10.12 6.75 9.34
N LEU A 281 10.58 5.93 10.29
CA LEU A 281 11.39 6.30 11.44
C LEU A 281 12.86 5.91 11.19
N HIS A 282 13.76 6.77 11.67
CA HIS A 282 15.20 6.61 11.60
C HIS A 282 15.83 6.79 12.98
N GLU A 283 17.09 6.40 13.13
CA GLU A 283 17.86 6.52 14.39
C GLU A 283 17.77 7.94 14.99
N ASN A 284 17.81 8.96 14.13
CA ASN A 284 17.76 10.37 14.56
C ASN A 284 16.34 10.92 14.82
N SER A 285 15.28 10.15 14.56
CA SER A 285 13.90 10.63 14.72
C SER A 285 13.60 11.11 16.14
N PHE A 286 14.30 10.57 17.15
CA PHE A 286 14.11 10.92 18.56
C PHE A 286 15.27 11.73 19.18
N SER A 287 16.27 12.15 18.40
CA SER A 287 17.48 12.85 18.87
C SER A 287 17.19 14.09 19.73
N ALA A 288 16.11 14.82 19.45
CA ALA A 288 15.70 16.04 20.17
C ALA A 288 14.53 15.84 21.16
N CYS A 289 14.12 14.58 21.40
CA CYS A 289 13.05 14.23 22.31
C CYS A 289 13.61 13.85 23.68
N SER A 290 13.09 14.47 24.74
CA SER A 290 13.42 14.10 26.11
C SER A 290 13.01 12.66 26.41
N PRO A 291 13.64 12.00 27.39
CA PRO A 291 13.10 10.77 27.97
C PRO A 291 11.65 11.01 28.45
N GLY A 292 10.73 10.09 28.15
CA GLY A 292 9.30 10.25 28.47
C GLY A 292 8.54 11.24 27.58
N PHE A 293 9.08 11.55 26.38
CA PHE A 293 8.36 12.34 25.39
C PHE A 293 7.03 11.69 25.00
N ASN A 294 5.94 12.45 25.17
CA ASN A 294 4.60 12.00 24.84
C ASN A 294 3.99 12.79 23.68
N ILE A 295 3.21 12.11 22.85
CA ILE A 295 2.45 12.64 21.73
C ILE A 295 0.97 12.29 21.95
N SER A 296 0.10 13.31 22.02
CA SER A 296 -1.34 13.10 22.11
C SER A 296 -1.98 13.17 20.73
N LEU A 297 -2.57 12.07 20.27
CA LEU A 297 -3.34 11.98 19.03
C LEU A 297 -4.68 11.26 19.32
N PRO A 298 -5.68 11.96 19.88
CA PRO A 298 -6.87 11.35 20.48
C PRO A 298 -7.79 10.64 19.49
N HIS A 299 -7.68 10.95 18.19
CA HIS A 299 -8.51 10.38 17.14
C HIS A 299 -7.77 9.33 16.28
N LEU A 300 -6.55 8.96 16.66
CA LEU A 300 -5.72 8.04 15.90
C LEU A 300 -6.32 6.63 15.93
N GLN A 301 -6.57 6.07 14.75
CA GLN A 301 -7.18 4.73 14.58
C GLN A 301 -6.30 3.79 13.77
N ASN A 302 -5.62 4.28 12.74
CA ASN A 302 -4.81 3.46 11.86
C ASN A 302 -3.37 3.92 11.91
N VAL A 303 -2.46 3.03 12.27
CA VAL A 303 -1.04 3.33 12.33
C VAL A 303 -0.22 2.34 11.53
N ARG A 304 0.69 2.88 10.73
CA ARG A 304 1.75 2.14 10.03
C ARG A 304 3.11 2.70 10.41
N LEU A 305 3.98 1.92 11.01
CA LEU A 305 5.34 2.33 11.36
C LEU A 305 6.35 1.53 10.54
N VAL A 306 7.29 2.22 9.92
CA VAL A 306 8.42 1.63 9.20
C VAL A 306 9.71 2.08 9.90
N GLY A 307 10.62 1.18 10.23
CA GLY A 307 11.87 1.52 10.92
C GLY A 307 12.43 0.34 11.72
N ALA A 308 13.46 0.54 12.54
CA ALA A 308 13.94 -0.50 13.44
C ALA A 308 13.11 -0.59 14.73
N TYR A 309 13.24 -1.71 15.45
CA TYR A 309 12.45 -1.98 16.66
C TYR A 309 12.56 -0.88 17.74
N PRO A 310 13.73 -0.27 18.05
CA PRO A 310 13.81 0.80 19.05
C PRO A 310 12.95 2.01 18.71
N GLU A 311 12.96 2.44 17.45
CA GLU A 311 12.23 3.60 17.00
C GLU A 311 10.73 3.32 17.04
N ILE A 312 10.31 2.15 16.58
CA ILE A 312 8.92 1.71 16.60
C ILE A 312 8.42 1.62 18.06
N THR A 313 9.16 0.94 18.94
CA THR A 313 8.78 0.78 20.35
C THR A 313 8.75 2.12 21.08
N ARG A 314 9.71 3.01 20.83
CA ARG A 314 9.73 4.36 21.40
C ARG A 314 8.58 5.22 20.89
N MET A 315 8.13 5.05 19.64
CA MET A 315 6.93 5.72 19.13
C MET A 315 5.66 5.22 19.82
N VAL A 316 5.53 3.89 19.99
CA VAL A 316 4.38 3.29 20.69
C VAL A 316 4.33 3.71 22.15
N ASP A 317 5.49 3.80 22.81
CA ASP A 317 5.60 4.30 24.19
C ASP A 317 5.20 5.79 24.28
N ALA A 318 5.61 6.60 23.30
CA ALA A 318 5.29 8.03 23.25
C ALA A 318 3.79 8.34 23.12
N TRP A 319 2.93 7.45 22.63
CA TRP A 319 1.49 7.74 22.62
C TRP A 319 0.85 7.75 24.01
N GLY A 320 1.52 7.16 25.01
CA GLY A 320 0.98 6.99 26.35
C GLY A 320 -0.15 5.95 26.41
N PRO A 321 -0.81 5.81 27.58
CA PRO A 321 -1.80 4.78 27.82
C PRO A 321 -3.16 5.10 27.18
N HIS A 322 -3.93 4.04 26.91
CA HIS A 322 -5.31 4.05 26.42
C HIS A 322 -5.55 4.64 25.02
N ILE A 323 -4.62 4.43 24.08
CA ILE A 323 -4.87 4.77 22.68
C ILE A 323 -5.85 3.78 22.02
N SER A 324 -6.90 4.30 21.39
CA SER A 324 -7.97 3.51 20.77
C SER A 324 -7.66 3.18 19.29
N LEU A 325 -6.60 2.39 19.06
CA LEU A 325 -6.22 1.96 17.72
C LEU A 325 -7.15 0.86 17.19
N LYS A 326 -7.54 0.96 15.92
CA LYS A 326 -8.23 -0.11 15.17
C LYS A 326 -7.25 -0.98 14.40
N GLU A 327 -6.24 -0.37 13.79
CA GLU A 327 -5.26 -1.06 12.95
C GLU A 327 -3.85 -0.62 13.33
N PHE A 328 -2.99 -1.61 13.57
CA PHE A 328 -1.56 -1.40 13.75
C PHE A 328 -0.77 -2.26 12.76
N GLU A 329 0.08 -1.61 11.97
CA GLU A 329 1.04 -2.25 11.08
C GLU A 329 2.45 -1.77 11.42
N SER A 330 3.39 -2.69 11.57
CA SER A 330 4.81 -2.38 11.64
C SER A 330 5.61 -3.12 10.58
N ILE A 331 6.50 -2.41 9.89
CA ILE A 331 7.51 -2.94 8.97
C ILE A 331 8.88 -2.67 9.55
N VAL A 332 9.54 -3.74 9.99
CA VAL A 332 10.85 -3.66 10.62
C VAL A 332 11.94 -3.72 9.56
N GLU A 333 12.67 -2.62 9.43
CA GLU A 333 13.87 -2.47 8.60
C GLU A 333 15.12 -2.45 9.50
N HIS A 334 16.18 -3.14 9.10
CA HIS A 334 17.28 -3.47 10.03
C HIS A 334 18.41 -2.47 10.11
N GLY A 335 18.48 -1.45 9.24
CA GLY A 335 19.59 -0.49 9.22
C GLY A 335 20.95 -1.18 9.42
N ASP A 336 21.72 -0.70 10.41
CA ASP A 336 22.98 -1.33 10.85
C ASP A 336 22.81 -2.25 12.09
N ARG A 337 21.60 -2.33 12.68
CA ARG A 337 21.34 -3.07 13.93
C ARG A 337 20.60 -4.37 13.67
N ILE A 338 21.18 -5.48 14.11
CA ILE A 338 20.50 -6.77 14.14
C ILE A 338 19.42 -6.77 15.25
N PRO A 339 18.17 -7.14 14.94
CA PRO A 339 17.11 -7.28 15.95
C PRO A 339 17.51 -8.22 17.08
N ALA A 340 17.19 -7.85 18.32
CA ALA A 340 17.36 -8.71 19.48
C ALA A 340 16.18 -9.68 19.64
N ALA A 341 16.41 -10.77 20.40
CA ALA A 341 15.38 -11.75 20.73
C ALA A 341 14.14 -11.09 21.36
N ALA A 342 14.36 -10.14 22.28
CA ALA A 342 13.29 -9.51 23.05
C ALA A 342 12.54 -8.39 22.32
N ASP A 343 13.00 -7.96 21.13
CA ASP A 343 12.45 -6.77 20.47
C ASP A 343 10.97 -6.94 20.08
N LEU A 344 10.61 -8.08 19.46
CA LEU A 344 9.22 -8.40 19.11
C LEU A 344 8.31 -8.48 20.34
N SER A 345 8.74 -9.19 21.39
CA SER A 345 7.98 -9.27 22.64
C SER A 345 7.83 -7.92 23.32
N SER A 346 8.85 -7.05 23.25
CA SER A 346 8.80 -5.70 23.81
C SER A 346 7.77 -4.84 23.10
N LEU A 347 7.72 -4.91 21.76
CA LEU A 347 6.70 -4.24 20.96
C LEU A 347 5.29 -4.71 21.31
N LEU A 348 5.05 -6.02 21.35
CA LEU A 348 3.74 -6.58 21.65
C LEU A 348 3.29 -6.25 23.08
N ASN A 349 4.21 -6.25 24.04
CA ASN A 349 3.95 -5.82 25.42
C ASN A 349 3.57 -4.34 25.51
N LEU A 350 4.29 -3.47 24.80
CA LEU A 350 3.98 -2.04 24.75
C LEU A 350 2.61 -1.77 24.12
N LEU A 351 2.27 -2.50 23.05
CA LEU A 351 0.94 -2.41 22.45
C LEU A 351 -0.14 -2.85 23.43
N ALA A 352 0.03 -3.98 24.12
CA ALA A 352 -0.94 -4.46 25.10
C ALA A 352 -1.09 -3.51 26.31
N LYS A 353 -0.01 -2.82 26.68
CA LYS A 353 0.00 -1.82 27.76
C LYS A 353 -0.68 -0.52 27.35
N ASN A 354 -0.40 -0.03 26.15
CA ASN A 354 -0.77 1.32 25.74
C ASN A 354 -2.07 1.38 24.94
N CYS A 355 -2.44 0.32 24.20
CA CYS A 355 -3.64 0.30 23.37
C CYS A 355 -4.86 -0.20 24.14
N ASP A 356 -6.04 0.34 23.83
CA ASP A 356 -7.29 -0.17 24.37
C ASP A 356 -7.60 -1.57 23.79
N SER A 357 -7.58 -2.57 24.68
CA SER A 357 -7.94 -3.97 24.45
C SER A 357 -9.24 -4.21 23.67
N ASN A 358 -10.19 -3.26 23.68
CA ASN A 358 -11.48 -3.39 23.03
C ASN A 358 -11.59 -2.68 21.68
N THR A 359 -10.49 -2.15 21.14
CA THR A 359 -10.53 -1.35 19.90
C THR A 359 -9.70 -1.95 18.77
N LEU A 360 -8.64 -2.69 19.08
CA LEU A 360 -7.73 -3.23 18.07
C LEU A 360 -8.37 -4.38 17.30
N GLU A 361 -8.58 -4.16 16.00
CA GLU A 361 -9.20 -5.10 15.06
C GLU A 361 -8.16 -5.80 14.17
N SER A 362 -7.03 -5.15 13.89
CA SER A 362 -5.97 -5.68 13.03
C SER A 362 -4.58 -5.40 13.60
N LEU A 363 -3.77 -6.46 13.71
CA LEU A 363 -2.37 -6.41 14.14
C LEU A 363 -1.49 -7.07 13.08
N THR A 364 -0.61 -6.28 12.47
CA THR A 364 0.37 -6.75 11.48
C THR A 364 1.78 -6.37 11.89
N VAL A 365 2.68 -7.36 11.95
CA VAL A 365 4.11 -7.16 12.17
C VAL A 365 4.86 -7.88 11.07
N TYR A 366 5.62 -7.14 10.27
CA TYR A 366 6.50 -7.68 9.24
C TYR A 366 7.95 -7.34 9.57
N GLU A 367 8.82 -8.34 9.54
CA GLU A 367 10.25 -8.18 9.78
C GLU A 367 11.01 -8.55 8.49
N HIS A 368 11.86 -7.64 7.99
CA HIS A 368 12.74 -7.95 6.86
C HIS A 368 13.68 -9.12 7.19
N PRO A 369 14.20 -9.85 6.21
CA PRO A 369 15.00 -11.03 6.51
C PRO A 369 16.38 -10.63 7.07
N VAL A 370 16.72 -11.17 8.24
CA VAL A 370 18.07 -11.14 8.81
C VAL A 370 18.40 -12.51 9.40
N LEU A 371 19.62 -12.99 9.19
CA LEU A 371 20.06 -14.27 9.75
C LEU A 371 20.13 -14.16 11.27
N THR A 372 19.14 -14.72 11.96
CA THR A 372 19.10 -14.77 13.43
C THR A 372 18.56 -16.11 13.90
N ASN A 373 18.91 -16.50 15.13
CA ASN A 373 18.41 -17.71 15.77
C ASN A 373 17.33 -17.38 16.82
N HIS A 374 16.56 -16.32 16.59
CA HIS A 374 15.49 -15.91 17.50
C HIS A 374 14.23 -16.74 17.29
N TYR A 375 13.43 -16.85 18.35
CA TYR A 375 12.21 -17.65 18.36
C TYR A 375 10.98 -16.79 18.61
N ILE A 376 9.86 -17.19 18.01
CA ILE A 376 8.50 -16.85 18.43
C ILE A 376 7.99 -18.02 19.27
N THR A 377 7.75 -17.75 20.55
CA THR A 377 7.15 -18.66 21.52
C THR A 377 5.77 -18.15 21.93
N PHE A 378 5.01 -18.95 22.67
CA PHE A 378 3.73 -18.50 23.22
C PHE A 378 3.88 -17.24 24.08
N SER A 379 4.93 -17.13 24.90
CA SER A 379 5.22 -15.92 25.70
C SER A 379 5.45 -14.66 24.85
N THR A 380 5.91 -14.81 23.60
CA THR A 380 6.05 -13.70 22.66
C THR A 380 4.68 -13.18 22.23
N LEU A 381 3.72 -14.08 21.98
CA LEU A 381 2.38 -13.77 21.47
C LEU A 381 1.37 -13.49 22.59
N GLN A 382 1.64 -13.91 23.82
CA GLN A 382 0.76 -13.76 24.98
C GLN A 382 0.17 -12.35 25.15
N PRO A 383 0.87 -11.23 24.89
CA PRO A 383 0.28 -9.89 25.02
C PRO A 383 -0.89 -9.65 24.06
N THR A 384 -0.91 -10.35 22.92
CA THR A 384 -1.99 -10.22 21.92
C THR A 384 -3.32 -10.80 22.39
N LEU A 385 -3.31 -11.70 23.38
CA LEU A 385 -4.51 -12.31 23.96
C LEU A 385 -5.41 -11.29 24.68
N SER A 386 -4.88 -10.11 24.99
CA SER A 386 -5.66 -9.03 25.61
C SER A 386 -6.69 -8.40 24.66
N PHE A 387 -6.47 -8.48 23.34
CA PHE A 387 -7.28 -7.77 22.35
C PHE A 387 -8.48 -8.60 21.86
N ARG A 388 -9.66 -8.34 22.42
CA ARG A 388 -10.87 -9.15 22.17
C ARG A 388 -11.56 -8.87 20.84
N GLN A 389 -11.24 -7.75 20.19
CA GLN A 389 -11.81 -7.38 18.89
C GLN A 389 -10.92 -7.79 17.72
N LEU A 390 -9.81 -8.50 17.94
CA LEU A 390 -8.93 -8.90 16.85
C LEU A 390 -9.66 -9.78 15.83
N THR A 391 -9.68 -9.29 14.60
CA THR A 391 -10.18 -9.98 13.42
C THR A 391 -9.04 -10.44 12.50
N ALA A 392 -7.90 -9.75 12.55
CA ALA A 392 -6.74 -10.09 11.74
C ALA A 392 -5.44 -10.03 12.56
N ILE A 393 -4.70 -11.12 12.56
CA ILE A 393 -3.36 -11.23 13.16
C ILE A 393 -2.41 -11.73 12.07
N SER A 394 -1.38 -10.95 11.76
CA SER A 394 -0.36 -11.33 10.79
C SER A 394 1.03 -10.98 11.32
N ILE A 395 1.78 -11.98 11.75
CA ILE A 395 3.16 -11.83 12.19
C ILE A 395 4.03 -12.59 11.20
N ASP A 396 4.83 -11.87 10.41
CA ASP A 396 5.64 -12.44 9.34
C ASP A 396 7.09 -11.98 9.51
N THR A 397 7.88 -12.84 10.16
CA THR A 397 9.26 -12.58 10.57
C THR A 397 10.18 -13.71 10.10
N CYS A 398 11.48 -13.48 10.13
CA CYS A 398 12.48 -14.53 9.88
C CYS A 398 12.87 -15.32 11.14
N ARG A 399 12.06 -15.28 12.20
CA ARG A 399 12.29 -15.97 13.48
C ARG A 399 11.69 -17.38 13.45
N SER A 400 12.35 -18.34 14.09
CA SER A 400 11.84 -19.71 14.21
C SER A 400 10.58 -19.74 15.09
N VAL A 401 9.59 -20.58 14.80
CA VAL A 401 8.35 -20.61 15.58
C VAL A 401 8.23 -21.93 16.34
N SER A 402 8.03 -21.86 17.65
CA SER A 402 7.77 -23.02 18.52
C SER A 402 6.49 -22.79 19.31
N LEU A 403 5.38 -23.34 18.79
CA LEU A 403 4.08 -23.39 19.45
C LEU A 403 3.57 -24.83 19.48
N SER A 404 2.94 -25.21 20.59
CA SER A 404 2.20 -26.48 20.76
C SER A 404 0.72 -26.32 20.46
N ASP A 405 0.00 -27.44 20.34
CA ASP A 405 -1.46 -27.48 20.11
C ASP A 405 -2.22 -26.64 21.15
N GLY A 406 -1.96 -26.85 22.45
CA GLY A 406 -2.64 -26.13 23.53
C GLY A 406 -2.33 -24.62 23.58
N GLU A 407 -1.11 -24.22 23.22
CA GLU A 407 -0.73 -22.80 23.11
C GLU A 407 -1.45 -22.12 21.94
N LEU A 408 -1.59 -22.82 20.81
CA LEU A 408 -2.35 -22.33 19.66
C LEU A 408 -3.86 -22.25 19.95
N ALA A 409 -4.42 -23.26 20.62
CA ALA A 409 -5.81 -23.26 21.07
C ALA A 409 -6.09 -22.10 22.05
N SER A 410 -5.13 -21.78 22.91
CA SER A 410 -5.20 -20.62 23.82
C SER A 410 -5.23 -19.30 23.03
N LEU A 411 -4.42 -19.18 21.96
CA LEU A 411 -4.43 -18.03 21.06
C LEU A 411 -5.77 -17.88 20.33
N ALA A 412 -6.29 -18.99 19.81
CA ALA A 412 -7.59 -19.03 19.12
C ALA A 412 -8.74 -18.63 20.06
N SER A 413 -8.77 -19.18 21.28
CA SER A 413 -9.80 -18.90 22.27
C SER A 413 -9.85 -17.43 22.71
N ALA A 414 -8.70 -16.76 22.75
CA ALA A 414 -8.63 -15.34 23.11
C ALA A 414 -9.11 -14.41 21.99
N CYS A 415 -9.10 -14.87 20.74
CA CYS A 415 -9.46 -14.08 19.56
C CYS A 415 -10.65 -14.70 18.80
N PRO A 416 -11.84 -14.85 19.42
CA PRO A 416 -12.97 -15.59 18.83
C PRO A 416 -13.54 -14.96 17.55
N LYS A 417 -13.20 -13.70 17.26
CA LYS A 417 -13.61 -12.97 16.06
C LYS A 417 -12.59 -13.04 14.93
N ALA A 418 -11.49 -13.78 15.10
CA ALA A 418 -10.42 -13.86 14.12
C ALA A 418 -10.93 -14.46 12.80
N ARG A 419 -10.77 -13.68 11.73
CA ARG A 419 -10.96 -14.07 10.32
C ARG A 419 -9.62 -14.39 9.64
N THR A 420 -8.52 -13.84 10.15
CA THR A 420 -7.20 -14.04 9.59
C THR A 420 -6.18 -14.28 10.70
N ILE A 421 -5.49 -15.42 10.64
CA ILE A 421 -4.36 -15.74 11.52
C ILE A 421 -3.20 -16.21 10.64
N ARG A 422 -2.11 -15.44 10.61
CA ARG A 422 -0.95 -15.72 9.77
C ARG A 422 0.33 -15.59 10.57
N ILE A 423 1.08 -16.68 10.69
CA ILE A 423 2.35 -16.74 11.40
C ILE A 423 3.43 -17.22 10.42
N ASN A 424 4.35 -16.32 10.07
CA ASN A 424 5.42 -16.47 9.09
C ASN A 424 4.99 -17.06 7.72
N PRO A 425 3.96 -16.52 7.05
CA PRO A 425 3.55 -17.01 5.74
C PRO A 425 4.66 -16.95 4.67
N ARG A 426 5.62 -16.00 4.75
CA ARG A 426 6.70 -15.87 3.75
C ARG A 426 7.93 -16.68 4.11
N TYR A 427 8.26 -16.73 5.40
CA TYR A 427 9.53 -17.30 5.88
C TYR A 427 9.41 -18.71 6.45
N GLY A 428 8.20 -19.19 6.73
CA GLY A 428 7.99 -20.46 7.41
C GLY A 428 8.35 -20.43 8.88
N TRP A 429 8.18 -21.57 9.54
CA TRP A 429 8.46 -21.77 10.96
C TRP A 429 9.91 -22.19 11.21
N ILE A 430 10.65 -22.55 10.15
CA ILE A 430 12.10 -22.86 10.08
C ILE A 430 12.45 -24.18 10.78
N ILE A 431 11.89 -24.42 11.97
CA ILE A 431 11.95 -25.67 12.70
C ILE A 431 10.69 -26.51 12.45
N PRO A 432 10.75 -27.84 12.62
CA PRO A 432 9.55 -28.67 12.58
C PRO A 432 8.50 -28.19 13.57
N SER A 433 7.28 -27.95 13.07
CA SER A 433 6.15 -27.56 13.92
C SER A 433 5.83 -28.65 14.94
N LYS A 434 5.35 -28.23 16.12
CA LYS A 434 4.77 -29.13 17.11
C LYS A 434 3.25 -29.20 17.01
N ILE A 435 2.65 -28.42 16.10
CA ILE A 435 1.21 -28.42 15.89
C ILE A 435 0.82 -29.66 15.10
N THR A 436 -0.09 -30.46 15.64
CA THR A 436 -0.59 -31.66 14.98
C THR A 436 -1.81 -31.33 14.12
N LEU A 437 -2.26 -32.31 13.33
CA LEU A 437 -3.56 -32.22 12.66
C LEU A 437 -4.70 -32.03 13.69
N LEU A 438 -4.64 -32.68 14.85
CA LEU A 438 -5.65 -32.50 15.89
C LEU A 438 -5.67 -31.06 16.45
N GLY A 439 -4.50 -30.46 16.69
CA GLY A 439 -4.42 -29.06 17.10
C GLY A 439 -4.97 -28.10 16.05
N LEU A 440 -4.76 -28.38 14.76
CA LEU A 440 -5.39 -27.60 13.68
C LEU A 440 -6.92 -27.72 13.73
N ALA A 441 -7.47 -28.91 13.98
CA ALA A 441 -8.91 -29.09 14.09
C ALA A 441 -9.52 -28.34 15.27
N GLU A 442 -8.87 -28.39 16.43
CA GLU A 442 -9.29 -27.64 17.61
C GLU A 442 -9.38 -26.13 17.33
N VAL A 443 -8.39 -25.57 16.63
CA VAL A 443 -8.40 -24.15 16.26
C VAL A 443 -9.55 -23.79 15.32
N LEU A 444 -9.83 -24.65 14.34
CA LEU A 444 -10.94 -24.45 13.41
C LEU A 444 -12.30 -24.55 14.11
N GLN A 445 -12.43 -25.35 15.16
CA GLN A 445 -13.62 -25.36 16.03
C GLN A 445 -13.78 -24.04 16.80
N LEU A 446 -12.69 -23.57 17.40
CA LEU A 446 -12.69 -22.36 18.20
C LEU A 446 -12.94 -21.10 17.35
N LEU A 447 -12.62 -21.15 16.05
CA LEU A 447 -12.70 -20.02 15.12
C LEU A 447 -13.63 -20.32 13.92
N PRO A 448 -14.96 -20.32 14.13
CA PRO A 448 -15.91 -20.67 13.08
C PRO A 448 -15.96 -19.66 11.92
N LEU A 449 -15.47 -18.42 12.14
CA LEU A 449 -15.45 -17.34 11.13
C LEU A 449 -14.10 -17.21 10.41
N LEU A 450 -13.16 -18.12 10.63
CA LEU A 450 -11.81 -18.04 10.05
C LEU A 450 -11.83 -18.17 8.53
N GLU A 451 -11.22 -17.23 7.82
CA GLU A 451 -11.19 -17.17 6.35
C GLU A 451 -9.79 -17.42 5.77
N ASP A 452 -8.73 -17.00 6.47
CA ASP A 452 -7.34 -17.12 6.02
C ASP A 452 -6.44 -17.57 7.18
N LEU A 453 -5.88 -18.78 7.05
CA LEU A 453 -4.98 -19.36 8.02
C LEU A 453 -3.61 -19.63 7.39
N ALA A 454 -2.54 -19.15 8.01
CA ALA A 454 -1.17 -19.49 7.64
C ALA A 454 -0.35 -19.92 8.86
N LEU A 455 0.06 -21.18 8.93
CA LEU A 455 0.91 -21.76 9.98
C LEU A 455 1.55 -23.07 9.52
N ALA A 456 2.57 -23.54 10.23
CA ALA A 456 3.14 -24.87 9.99
C ALA A 456 2.49 -25.92 10.91
N ILE A 457 2.32 -27.14 10.39
CA ILE A 457 1.90 -28.33 11.13
C ILE A 457 2.89 -29.49 10.92
N ASP A 458 2.81 -30.47 11.80
CA ASP A 458 3.39 -31.79 11.64
C ASP A 458 2.29 -32.80 11.27
N ALA A 459 2.25 -33.13 9.99
CA ALA A 459 1.33 -34.11 9.41
C ALA A 459 2.02 -35.48 9.19
N ARG A 460 3.14 -35.77 9.86
CA ARG A 460 3.84 -37.06 9.72
C ARG A 460 3.08 -38.23 10.34
N THR A 461 2.29 -37.95 11.37
CA THR A 461 1.48 -38.93 12.09
C THR A 461 -0.01 -38.55 12.01
N PRO A 462 -0.69 -38.85 10.88
CA PRO A 462 -2.11 -38.57 10.76
C PRO A 462 -2.93 -39.42 11.77
N PRO A 463 -3.94 -38.83 12.42
CA PRO A 463 -4.86 -39.60 13.25
C PRO A 463 -5.68 -40.57 12.38
N SER A 464 -6.26 -41.58 13.01
CA SER A 464 -7.24 -42.44 12.33
C SER A 464 -8.37 -41.58 11.75
N PRO A 465 -8.89 -41.91 10.54
CA PRO A 465 -10.02 -41.20 9.97
C PRO A 465 -11.18 -41.16 10.97
N ILE A 466 -11.87 -40.02 11.04
CA ILE A 466 -13.01 -39.86 11.94
C ILE A 466 -14.12 -40.82 11.46
N SER A 467 -14.53 -41.77 12.31
CA SER A 467 -15.65 -42.66 12.02
C SER A 467 -16.96 -41.85 12.10
N PRO A 468 -17.89 -42.00 11.14
CA PRO A 468 -19.18 -41.29 11.17
C PRO A 468 -20.04 -41.64 12.40
N ASP A 469 -19.77 -42.77 13.07
CA ASP A 469 -20.56 -43.27 14.21
C ASP A 469 -20.00 -42.84 15.59
N ASP A 470 -18.87 -42.13 15.66
CA ASP A 470 -18.34 -41.64 16.92
C ASP A 470 -19.08 -40.35 17.32
N GLU A 471 -20.06 -40.41 18.23
CA GLU A 471 -20.80 -39.22 18.73
C GLU A 471 -19.91 -38.18 19.45
N LYS A 472 -18.66 -38.52 19.78
CA LYS A 472 -17.64 -37.59 20.30
C LYS A 472 -16.74 -37.00 19.20
N SER A 473 -17.02 -37.32 17.94
CA SER A 473 -16.22 -36.86 16.82
C SER A 473 -16.30 -35.36 16.64
N ILE A 474 -15.11 -34.79 16.40
CA ILE A 474 -14.81 -33.43 16.00
C ILE A 474 -15.74 -33.08 14.82
N ASN A 475 -16.90 -32.48 15.08
CA ASN A 475 -17.87 -32.03 14.08
C ASN A 475 -17.36 -30.77 13.39
N VAL A 476 -16.25 -30.91 12.66
CA VAL A 476 -15.50 -29.80 12.07
C VAL A 476 -15.73 -29.81 10.61
N GLY A 477 -16.92 -29.38 10.24
CA GLY A 477 -17.15 -28.95 8.89
C GLY A 477 -16.87 -27.46 8.77
N HIS A 478 -15.60 -27.04 8.67
CA HIS A 478 -15.33 -25.61 8.50
C HIS A 478 -15.77 -25.15 7.11
N THR A 479 -16.70 -24.19 7.05
CA THR A 479 -17.33 -23.72 5.81
C THR A 479 -16.80 -22.39 5.31
N PHE A 480 -16.13 -21.60 6.15
CA PHE A 480 -15.74 -20.22 5.82
C PHE A 480 -14.27 -20.08 5.42
N LEU A 481 -13.45 -21.12 5.60
CA LEU A 481 -12.03 -21.09 5.27
C LEU A 481 -11.84 -20.96 3.75
N LYS A 482 -11.27 -19.82 3.32
CA LYS A 482 -10.99 -19.49 1.91
C LYS A 482 -9.54 -19.74 1.54
N LYS A 483 -8.62 -19.69 2.50
CA LYS A 483 -7.19 -19.92 2.28
C LYS A 483 -6.57 -20.67 3.45
N LEU A 484 -5.83 -21.74 3.14
CA LEU A 484 -4.98 -22.47 4.07
C LEU A 484 -3.56 -22.52 3.53
N ASP A 485 -2.64 -21.88 4.23
CA ASP A 485 -1.23 -21.79 3.88
C ASP A 485 -0.39 -22.57 4.89
N LEU A 486 0.03 -23.79 4.53
CA LEU A 486 0.74 -24.70 5.41
C LEU A 486 2.25 -24.41 5.51
N THR A 487 2.70 -23.27 5.00
CA THR A 487 4.09 -22.79 5.13
C THR A 487 5.12 -23.90 4.86
N ASP A 488 5.99 -24.26 5.80
CA ASP A 488 7.01 -25.31 5.69
C ASP A 488 6.65 -26.60 6.45
N SER A 489 5.35 -26.90 6.54
CA SER A 489 4.80 -28.10 7.18
C SER A 489 5.43 -29.40 6.67
N LYS A 490 5.65 -30.34 7.59
CA LYS A 490 6.18 -31.67 7.25
C LYS A 490 5.04 -32.68 7.13
N VAL A 491 5.17 -33.61 6.18
CA VAL A 491 4.20 -34.69 5.96
C VAL A 491 4.94 -36.01 5.80
N GLY A 492 4.29 -37.10 6.25
CA GLY A 492 4.79 -38.46 6.09
C GLY A 492 4.36 -39.06 4.76
N ARG A 493 4.57 -40.37 4.57
CA ARG A 493 4.19 -41.07 3.32
C ARG A 493 2.69 -41.36 3.18
N ASN A 494 1.91 -41.13 4.24
CA ASN A 494 0.48 -41.46 4.33
C ASN A 494 -0.39 -40.36 3.69
N HIS A 495 -0.13 -40.02 2.43
CA HIS A 495 -0.76 -38.87 1.75
C HIS A 495 -2.29 -38.99 1.68
N ASP A 496 -2.82 -40.18 1.38
CA ASP A 496 -4.27 -40.43 1.26
C ASP A 496 -4.99 -40.22 2.60
N GLN A 497 -4.38 -40.66 3.70
CA GLN A 497 -4.95 -40.49 5.04
C GLN A 497 -4.99 -39.01 5.45
N VAL A 498 -3.93 -38.25 5.15
CA VAL A 498 -3.88 -36.81 5.40
C VAL A 498 -4.92 -36.08 4.54
N ALA A 499 -5.05 -36.43 3.26
CA ALA A 499 -6.06 -35.87 2.36
C ALA A 499 -7.49 -36.17 2.85
N SER A 500 -7.78 -37.43 3.22
CA SER A 500 -9.07 -37.82 3.79
C SER A 500 -9.41 -37.02 5.05
N TRP A 501 -8.43 -36.80 5.92
CA TRP A 501 -8.62 -36.04 7.14
C TRP A 501 -8.93 -34.56 6.86
N PHE A 502 -8.23 -33.92 5.90
CA PHE A 502 -8.55 -32.54 5.48
C PHE A 502 -9.93 -32.41 4.84
N SER A 503 -10.37 -33.41 4.05
CA SER A 503 -11.72 -33.43 3.47
C SER A 503 -12.82 -33.52 4.52
N GLN A 504 -12.56 -34.18 5.65
CA GLN A 504 -13.50 -34.22 6.79
C GLN A 504 -13.54 -32.88 7.54
N LEU A 505 -12.38 -32.22 7.65
CA LEU A 505 -12.21 -30.97 8.40
C LEU A 505 -12.77 -29.72 7.70
N ILE A 506 -12.79 -29.74 6.37
CA ILE A 506 -13.16 -28.58 5.54
C ILE A 506 -14.26 -29.07 4.59
N LEU A 507 -15.51 -28.63 4.80
CA LEU A 507 -16.67 -29.12 4.02
C LEU A 507 -16.62 -28.70 2.54
N PHE A 508 -15.87 -27.65 2.21
CA PHE A 508 -15.71 -27.17 0.82
C PHE A 508 -14.23 -27.00 0.44
N PRO A 509 -13.41 -28.08 0.36
CA PRO A 509 -11.99 -27.98 0.04
C PRO A 509 -11.77 -27.31 -1.33
N GLY A 510 -12.67 -27.55 -2.30
CA GLY A 510 -12.59 -26.98 -3.65
C GLY A 510 -12.78 -25.45 -3.73
N GLY A 511 -13.33 -24.82 -2.68
CA GLY A 511 -13.42 -23.36 -2.54
C GLY A 511 -12.24 -22.76 -1.76
N CYS A 512 -11.51 -23.59 -1.01
CA CYS A 512 -10.35 -23.19 -0.22
C CYS A 512 -9.07 -23.25 -1.07
N LYS A 513 -8.29 -22.17 -1.06
CA LYS A 513 -6.97 -22.12 -1.69
C LYS A 513 -5.94 -22.70 -0.74
N PHE A 514 -5.46 -23.89 -1.06
CA PHE A 514 -4.33 -24.49 -0.37
C PHE A 514 -3.02 -23.97 -0.95
N SER A 515 -2.09 -23.60 -0.08
CA SER A 515 -0.71 -23.29 -0.45
C SER A 515 0.27 -23.89 0.54
N ILE A 516 1.49 -24.11 0.05
CA ILE A 516 2.62 -24.48 0.88
C ILE A 516 3.84 -23.72 0.39
N ARG A 517 4.67 -23.26 1.32
CA ARG A 517 6.00 -22.74 0.99
C ARG A 517 6.85 -23.93 0.60
N ILE A 518 7.15 -24.02 -0.68
CA ILE A 518 7.99 -25.08 -1.25
C ILE A 518 9.36 -25.02 -0.57
N PRO A 519 9.73 -26.00 0.27
CA PRO A 519 11.10 -26.13 0.72
C PRO A 519 11.94 -26.55 -0.49
N HIS A 520 13.23 -26.24 -0.48
CA HIS A 520 14.17 -26.79 -1.46
C HIS A 520 14.22 -28.34 -1.43
N GLU A 521 13.65 -28.96 -0.40
CA GLU A 521 13.54 -30.41 -0.22
C GLU A 521 12.07 -30.86 -0.33
N ASN A 522 11.78 -31.68 -1.33
CA ASN A 522 10.51 -32.41 -1.57
C ASN A 522 9.21 -31.59 -1.75
N PRO A 523 9.06 -30.84 -2.88
CA PRO A 523 7.80 -30.20 -3.27
C PRO A 523 6.64 -31.16 -3.57
N GLY A 524 6.92 -32.45 -3.81
CA GLY A 524 5.97 -33.41 -4.39
C GLY A 524 4.84 -33.83 -3.45
N ASP A 525 5.14 -33.99 -2.17
CA ASP A 525 4.26 -34.70 -1.21
C ASP A 525 2.97 -33.90 -0.92
N TRP A 526 3.10 -32.63 -0.55
CA TRP A 526 1.94 -31.74 -0.35
C TRP A 526 1.21 -31.38 -1.65
N THR A 527 1.95 -31.25 -2.76
CA THR A 527 1.33 -31.01 -4.06
C THR A 527 0.42 -32.18 -4.46
N HIS A 528 0.80 -33.42 -4.12
CA HIS A 528 -0.03 -34.59 -4.34
C HIS A 528 -1.29 -34.58 -3.45
N ILE A 529 -1.15 -34.28 -2.15
CA ILE A 529 -2.29 -34.15 -1.22
C ILE A 529 -3.28 -33.08 -1.71
N PHE A 530 -2.81 -31.91 -2.15
CA PHE A 530 -3.69 -30.86 -2.67
C PHE A 530 -4.41 -31.27 -3.96
N ARG A 531 -3.79 -32.10 -4.81
CA ARG A 531 -4.49 -32.68 -5.97
C ARG A 531 -5.58 -33.65 -5.54
N LEU A 532 -5.32 -34.51 -4.56
CA LEU A 532 -6.33 -35.44 -4.02
C LEU A 532 -7.55 -34.69 -3.48
N LEU A 533 -7.33 -33.58 -2.77
CA LEU A 533 -8.41 -32.70 -2.28
C LEU A 533 -9.21 -32.03 -3.40
N GLN A 534 -8.58 -31.75 -4.54
CA GLN A 534 -9.25 -31.18 -5.71
C GLN A 534 -9.97 -32.23 -6.57
N SER A 535 -9.45 -33.45 -6.67
CA SER A 535 -10.04 -34.54 -7.47
C SER A 535 -11.24 -35.21 -6.82
N GLY A 536 -11.38 -35.13 -5.49
CA GLY A 536 -12.61 -35.53 -4.78
C GLY A 536 -13.88 -34.79 -5.24
N ARG A 537 -13.74 -33.79 -6.12
CA ARG A 537 -14.80 -32.98 -6.75
C ARG A 537 -15.51 -33.67 -7.93
N GLU A 538 -14.90 -34.68 -8.54
CA GLU A 538 -15.46 -35.32 -9.76
C GLU A 538 -16.28 -36.59 -9.47
N ASN A 539 -16.21 -37.11 -8.24
CA ASN A 539 -16.87 -38.37 -7.84
C ASN A 539 -17.93 -38.19 -6.72
N ALA A 540 -18.28 -36.95 -6.35
CA ALA A 540 -19.25 -36.63 -5.29
C ALA A 540 -20.45 -35.85 -5.83
#